data_AF-A0A537FZA0-F1
#
_entry.id   AF-A0A537FZA0-F1
#
_cell.length_a   1.000
_cell.length_b   1.000
_cell.length_c   1.000
_cell.angle_alpha   90.00
_cell.angle_beta   90.00
_cell.angle_gamma   90.00
#
_symmetry.space_group_name_H-M   'P 1'
#
loop_
_entity.id
_entity.type
_entity.pdbx_description
1 polymer ?
#
loop_
_entity_poly.entity_id
_entity_poly.type
_entity_poly.pdbx_seq_one_letter_code
_entity_poly.pdbx_strand_id
1 'polypeptide(L)'
;MANSAVTVLSLGLSLLFAVYATRYYAYSIVTLRNWKPVDPPPEEAAFVTILLPIYNEPARLINRLLNACVGTEFPRYEIIVADDSSDPETLRAYDAWKDNPRVKIVHRDTREGFKGGA
;
A
#
# COMPACT_ATOMS: atom_id res chain seq x y z
N MET A 1 -16.80 52.83 -0.07
CA MET A 1 -15.60 52.50 0.74
C MET A 1 -15.56 51.03 1.16
N ALA A 2 -16.66 50.42 1.62
CA ALA A 2 -16.69 48.99 2.02
C ALA A 2 -16.25 48.00 0.91
N ASN A 3 -16.70 48.20 -0.34
CA ASN A 3 -16.30 47.31 -1.46
C ASN A 3 -14.80 47.34 -1.77
N SER A 4 -14.14 48.48 -1.57
CA SER A 4 -12.70 48.63 -1.83
C SER A 4 -11.87 47.85 -0.82
N ALA A 5 -12.24 47.88 0.47
CA ALA A 5 -11.56 47.13 1.52
C ALA A 5 -11.71 45.61 1.34
N VAL A 6 -12.92 45.13 0.99
CA VAL A 6 -13.18 43.71 0.69
C VAL A 6 -12.37 43.24 -0.52
N THR A 7 -12.24 44.08 -1.56
CA THR A 7 -11.44 43.77 -2.75
C THR A 7 -9.95 43.66 -2.44
N VAL A 8 -9.41 44.55 -1.60
CA VAL A 8 -8.00 44.49 -1.19
C VAL A 8 -7.72 43.22 -0.38
N LEU A 9 -8.62 42.87 0.54
CA LEU A 9 -8.49 41.65 1.35
C LEU A 9 -8.56 40.39 0.48
N SER A 10 -9.49 40.33 -0.48
CA SER A 10 -9.62 39.17 -1.37
C SER A 10 -8.39 38.99 -2.26
N LEU A 11 -7.84 40.08 -2.81
CA LEU A 11 -6.59 40.05 -3.57
C LEU A 11 -5.41 39.54 -2.74
N GLY A 12 -5.29 39.99 -1.49
CA GLY A 12 -4.24 39.53 -0.57
C GLY A 12 -4.37 38.03 -0.27
N LEU A 13 -5.59 37.56 -0.01
CA LEU A 13 -5.85 36.14 0.23
C LEU A 13 -5.59 35.28 -1.00
N SER A 14 -6.03 35.72 -2.19
CA SER A 14 -5.73 35.06 -3.46
C SER A 14 -4.24 34.98 -3.73
N LEU A 15 -3.47 36.03 -3.42
CA LEU A 15 -2.02 36.03 -3.56
C LEU A 15 -1.36 35.01 -2.63
N LEU A 16 -1.81 34.93 -1.37
CA LEU A 16 -1.32 33.94 -0.41
C LEU A 16 -1.56 32.50 -0.90
N PHE A 17 -2.77 32.21 -1.41
CA PHE A 17 -3.07 30.90 -2.00
C PHE A 17 -2.25 30.63 -3.26
N ALA A 18 -2.04 31.63 -4.11
CA ALA A 18 -1.23 31.50 -5.32
C ALA A 18 0.24 31.16 -4.98
N VAL A 19 0.83 31.84 -3.99
CA VAL A 19 2.18 31.55 -3.51
C VAL A 19 2.27 30.14 -2.94
N TYR A 20 1.30 29.74 -2.11
CA TYR A 20 1.24 28.38 -1.56
C TYR A 20 1.12 27.31 -2.65
N ALA A 21 0.21 27.48 -3.60
CA ALA A 21 0.01 26.56 -4.72
C ALA A 21 1.28 26.48 -5.59
N THR A 22 1.92 27.62 -5.86
CA THR A 22 3.17 27.67 -6.63
C THR A 22 4.25 26.78 -6.02
N ARG A 23 4.39 26.77 -4.69
CA ARG A 23 5.32 25.87 -3.99
C ARG A 23 5.01 24.40 -4.26
N TYR A 24 3.73 24.00 -4.17
CA TYR A 24 3.32 22.61 -4.44
C TYR A 24 3.55 22.21 -5.89
N TYR A 25 3.23 23.08 -6.84
CA TYR A 25 3.47 22.81 -8.26
C TYR A 25 4.97 22.77 -8.58
N ALA A 26 5.78 23.65 -7.97
CA ALA A 26 7.23 23.60 -8.11
C ALA A 26 7.80 22.26 -7.63
N TYR A 27 7.41 21.80 -6.43
CA TYR A 27 7.81 20.48 -5.94
C TYR A 27 7.32 19.36 -6.86
N SER A 28 6.08 19.42 -7.34
CA SER A 28 5.52 18.42 -8.25
C SER A 28 6.31 18.36 -9.56
N ILE A 29 6.65 19.51 -10.15
CA ILE A 29 7.45 19.60 -11.38
C ILE A 29 8.86 19.06 -11.15
N VAL A 30 9.50 19.39 -10.02
CA VAL A 30 10.83 18.87 -9.67
C VAL A 30 10.79 17.35 -9.51
N THR A 31 9.80 16.82 -8.80
CA THR A 31 9.63 15.37 -8.61
C THR A 31 9.37 14.66 -9.95
N LEU A 32 8.50 15.19 -10.80
CA LEU A 32 8.20 14.60 -12.11
C LEU A 32 9.41 14.66 -13.05
N ARG A 33 10.17 15.76 -13.04
CA ARG A 33 11.39 15.90 -13.86
C ARG A 33 12.52 14.97 -13.41
N ASN A 34 12.62 14.72 -12.11
CA ASN A 34 13.66 13.89 -11.54
C ASN A 34 13.21 12.44 -11.29
N TRP A 35 11.98 12.09 -11.70
CA TRP A 35 11.51 10.72 -11.58
C TRP A 35 12.35 9.82 -12.49
N LYS A 36 12.94 8.80 -11.88
CA LYS A 36 13.64 7.73 -12.58
C LYS A 36 12.90 6.43 -12.27
N PRO A 37 12.74 5.53 -13.27
CA PRO A 37 12.31 4.19 -12.98
C PRO A 37 13.27 3.55 -11.98
N VAL A 38 12.73 2.74 -11.07
CA VAL A 38 13.54 1.94 -10.16
C VAL A 38 14.12 0.80 -10.99
N ASP A 39 15.44 0.63 -10.97
CA ASP A 39 16.07 -0.51 -11.63
C ASP A 39 15.54 -1.81 -11.01
N PRO A 40 15.26 -2.85 -11.83
CA PRO A 40 14.83 -4.12 -11.28
C PRO A 40 15.90 -4.68 -10.34
N PRO A 41 15.50 -5.40 -9.27
CA PRO A 41 16.46 -6.03 -8.37
C PRO A 41 17.34 -7.02 -9.14
N PRO A 42 18.65 -7.11 -8.81
CA PRO A 42 19.56 -8.06 -9.46
C PRO A 42 19.12 -9.51 -9.18
N GLU A 43 19.43 -10.44 -10.07
CA GLU A 43 19.09 -11.87 -9.87
C GLU A 43 19.70 -12.46 -8.58
N GLU A 44 20.86 -11.94 -8.19
CA GLU A 44 21.59 -12.31 -6.97
C GLU A 44 21.00 -11.69 -5.69
N ALA A 45 19.92 -10.91 -5.80
CA ALA A 45 19.27 -10.26 -4.66
C ALA A 45 18.87 -11.28 -3.57
N ALA A 46 18.98 -10.86 -2.31
CA ALA A 46 18.66 -11.69 -1.16
C ALA A 46 17.25 -12.30 -1.26
N PHE A 47 17.07 -13.49 -0.70
CA PHE A 47 15.75 -14.09 -0.58
C PHE A 47 14.87 -13.24 0.35
N VAL A 48 13.63 -12.96 -0.07
CA VAL A 48 12.68 -12.13 0.68
C VAL A 48 11.45 -12.94 1.06
N THR A 49 10.97 -12.77 2.29
CA THR A 49 9.67 -13.28 2.73
C THR A 49 8.71 -12.12 2.89
N ILE A 50 7.59 -12.16 2.18
CA ILE A 50 6.47 -11.24 2.35
C ILE A 50 5.54 -11.85 3.41
N LEU A 51 5.57 -11.31 4.62
CA LEU A 51 4.71 -11.76 5.72
C LEU A 51 3.41 -10.94 5.75
N LEU A 52 2.27 -11.62 5.69
CA LEU A 52 0.93 -11.04 5.64
C LEU A 52 0.12 -11.51 6.86
N PRO A 53 0.11 -10.76 7.96
CA PRO A 53 -0.78 -11.03 9.07
C PRO A 53 -2.21 -10.58 8.72
N ILE A 54 -3.18 -11.51 8.76
CA ILE A 54 -4.58 -11.30 8.35
C ILE A 54 -5.54 -11.66 9.49
N TYR A 55 -6.58 -10.85 9.65
CA TYR A 55 -7.65 -11.10 10.61
C TYR A 55 -9.00 -10.57 10.11
N ASN A 56 -9.92 -11.48 9.80
CA ASN A 56 -11.29 -11.23 9.35
C ASN A 56 -11.39 -10.20 8.21
N GLU A 57 -10.47 -10.28 7.25
CA GLU A 57 -10.47 -9.39 6.08
C GLU A 57 -11.37 -9.97 4.97
N PRO A 58 -12.15 -9.13 4.27
CA PRO A 58 -13.06 -9.63 3.24
C PRO A 58 -12.30 -10.31 2.10
N ALA A 59 -12.86 -11.39 1.55
CA ALA A 59 -12.22 -12.21 0.51
C ALA A 59 -11.73 -11.39 -0.70
N ARG A 60 -12.46 -10.32 -1.07
CA ARG A 60 -12.04 -9.40 -2.14
C ARG A 60 -10.71 -8.70 -1.84
N LEU A 61 -10.47 -8.32 -0.59
CA LEU A 61 -9.23 -7.66 -0.18
C LEU A 61 -8.06 -8.66 -0.21
N ILE A 62 -8.27 -9.85 0.35
CA ILE A 62 -7.28 -10.94 0.35
C ILE A 62 -6.85 -11.26 -1.08
N ASN A 63 -7.81 -11.43 -1.98
CA ASN A 63 -7.52 -11.71 -3.39
C ASN A 63 -6.74 -10.58 -4.06
N ARG A 64 -7.10 -9.31 -3.81
CA ARG A 64 -6.36 -8.17 -4.37
C ARG A 64 -4.93 -8.09 -3.81
N LEU A 65 -4.76 -8.34 -2.53
CA LEU A 65 -3.47 -8.34 -1.85
C LEU A 65 -2.55 -9.42 -2.41
N LEU A 66 -3.01 -10.67 -2.45
CA LEU A 66 -2.23 -11.80 -2.93
C LEU A 66 -1.89 -11.66 -4.43
N ASN A 67 -2.82 -11.15 -5.26
CA ASN A 67 -2.51 -10.82 -6.65
C ASN A 67 -1.39 -9.78 -6.78
N ALA A 68 -1.41 -8.73 -5.95
CA ALA A 68 -0.36 -7.72 -5.95
C ALA A 68 1.00 -8.31 -5.51
N CYS A 69 1.01 -9.16 -4.48
CA CYS A 69 2.23 -9.81 -4.00
C CYS A 69 2.80 -10.83 -5.00
N VAL A 70 1.95 -11.61 -5.66
CA VAL A 70 2.39 -12.58 -6.68
C VAL A 70 2.86 -11.87 -7.96
N GLY A 71 2.29 -10.70 -8.27
CA GLY A 71 2.69 -9.89 -9.43
C GLY A 71 3.98 -9.09 -9.27
N THR A 72 4.70 -9.21 -8.15
CA THR A 72 5.98 -8.52 -7.97
C THR A 72 7.08 -9.11 -8.86
N GLU A 73 7.96 -8.25 -9.37
CA GLU A 73 9.09 -8.61 -10.22
C GLU A 73 10.34 -9.03 -9.42
N PHE A 74 10.22 -9.16 -8.09
CA PHE A 74 11.34 -9.58 -7.25
C PHE A 74 11.72 -11.05 -7.55
N PRO A 75 13.00 -11.39 -7.71
CA PRO A 75 13.40 -12.68 -8.30
C PRO A 75 13.20 -13.87 -7.35
N ARG A 76 13.52 -13.69 -6.07
CA ARG A 76 13.56 -14.77 -5.07
C ARG A 76 12.77 -14.39 -3.83
N TYR A 77 11.53 -14.86 -3.76
CA TYR A 77 10.69 -14.57 -2.61
C TYR A 77 9.62 -15.63 -2.38
N GLU A 78 9.05 -15.60 -1.19
CA GLU A 78 7.82 -16.30 -0.82
C GLU A 78 6.83 -15.35 -0.16
N ILE A 79 5.58 -15.79 -0.08
CA ILE A 79 4.50 -15.11 0.62
C ILE A 79 4.01 -16.04 1.71
N ILE A 80 4.01 -15.55 2.96
CA ILE A 80 3.45 -16.27 4.10
C ILE A 80 2.26 -15.47 4.61
N VAL A 81 1.09 -16.09 4.59
CA VAL A 81 -0.12 -15.58 5.23
C VAL A 81 -0.18 -16.16 6.63
N ALA A 82 -0.15 -15.31 7.65
CA ALA A 82 -0.40 -15.66 9.04
C ALA A 82 -1.82 -15.21 9.39
N ASP A 83 -2.76 -16.15 9.35
CA ASP A 83 -4.18 -15.86 9.50
C ASP A 83 -4.69 -16.27 10.88
N ASP A 84 -5.26 -15.30 11.60
CA ASP A 84 -5.91 -15.50 12.91
C ASP A 84 -7.45 -15.45 12.79
N SER A 85 -8.00 -15.62 11.58
CA SER A 85 -9.40 -15.30 11.28
C SER A 85 -10.34 -16.44 11.65
N SER A 86 -11.41 -16.14 12.39
CA SER A 86 -12.47 -17.11 12.67
C SER A 86 -13.62 -17.06 11.65
N ASP A 87 -13.63 -16.04 10.80
CA ASP A 87 -14.67 -15.84 9.79
C ASP A 87 -14.56 -16.85 8.62
N PRO A 88 -15.59 -17.67 8.36
CA PRO A 88 -15.53 -18.67 7.28
C PRO A 88 -15.41 -18.08 5.87
N GLU A 89 -15.90 -16.86 5.64
CA GLU A 89 -15.76 -16.20 4.33
C GLU A 89 -14.28 -15.86 4.06
N THR A 90 -13.61 -15.30 5.07
CA THR A 90 -12.18 -15.04 5.09
C THR A 90 -11.38 -16.31 4.79
N LEU A 91 -11.66 -17.41 5.50
CA LEU A 91 -10.93 -18.67 5.33
C LEU A 91 -11.12 -19.29 3.93
N ARG A 92 -12.32 -19.19 3.35
CA ARG A 92 -12.59 -19.67 1.98
C ARG A 92 -11.83 -18.87 0.91
N ALA A 93 -11.44 -17.63 1.18
CA ALA A 93 -10.68 -16.82 0.23
C ALA A 93 -9.35 -17.49 -0.16
N TYR A 94 -8.79 -18.31 0.74
CA TYR A 94 -7.53 -19.01 0.56
C TYR A 94 -7.61 -20.22 -0.37
N ASP A 95 -8.79 -20.76 -0.64
CA ASP A 95 -8.95 -21.94 -1.50
C ASP A 95 -8.36 -21.73 -2.90
N ALA A 96 -8.50 -20.52 -3.45
CA ALA A 96 -7.97 -20.14 -4.76
C ALA A 96 -6.43 -20.04 -4.79
N TRP A 97 -5.76 -20.06 -3.64
CA TRP A 97 -4.33 -19.81 -3.49
C TRP A 97 -3.52 -21.02 -3.03
N LYS A 98 -4.18 -22.12 -2.66
CA LYS A 98 -3.55 -23.34 -2.13
C LYS A 98 -2.51 -23.95 -3.06
N ASP A 99 -2.75 -23.86 -4.38
CA ASP A 99 -1.86 -24.44 -5.40
C ASP A 99 -0.79 -23.46 -5.89
N ASN A 100 -0.77 -22.22 -5.39
CA ASN A 100 0.24 -21.25 -5.79
C ASN A 100 1.59 -21.58 -5.11
N PRO A 101 2.66 -21.87 -5.86
CA PRO A 101 3.92 -22.33 -5.28
C PRO A 101 4.63 -21.27 -4.43
N ARG A 102 4.25 -20.00 -4.56
CA ARG A 102 4.83 -18.88 -3.80
C ARG A 102 4.03 -18.54 -2.54
N VAL A 103 2.81 -19.05 -2.38
CA VAL A 103 1.92 -18.68 -1.27
C VAL A 103 1.82 -19.82 -0.27
N LYS A 104 2.17 -19.53 0.99
CA LYS A 104 2.01 -20.44 2.12
C LYS A 104 0.99 -19.82 3.09
N ILE A 105 0.02 -20.62 3.50
CA ILE A 105 -1.08 -20.16 4.34
C ILE A 105 -0.98 -20.90 5.67
N VAL A 106 -0.76 -20.14 6.74
CA VAL A 106 -0.63 -20.63 8.11
C VAL A 106 -1.80 -20.05 8.89
N HIS A 107 -2.77 -20.89 9.20
CA HIS A 107 -3.87 -20.52 10.07
C HIS A 107 -3.51 -20.83 11.52
N ARG A 108 -3.76 -19.88 12.42
CA ARG A 108 -3.50 -19.99 13.86
C ARG A 108 -4.81 -20.13 14.60
N ASP A 109 -4.88 -21.09 15.52
CA ASP A 109 -6.07 -21.36 16.33
C ASP A 109 -6.36 -20.25 17.36
N THR A 110 -5.36 -19.42 17.69
CA THR A 110 -5.48 -18.34 18.68
C THR A 110 -4.90 -17.03 18.16
N ARG A 111 -5.50 -15.92 18.60
CA ARG A 111 -5.07 -14.54 18.29
C ARG A 111 -4.14 -13.96 19.37
N GLU A 112 -3.32 -14.80 19.99
CA GLU A 112 -2.38 -14.34 21.01
C GLU A 112 -1.26 -13.50 20.37
N GLY A 113 -0.85 -12.42 21.05
CA GLY A 113 0.13 -11.47 20.49
C GLY A 113 -0.36 -10.63 19.32
N PHE A 114 -1.60 -10.86 18.83
CA PHE A 114 -2.20 -10.17 17.70
C PHE A 114 -1.24 -10.15 16.49
N LYS A 115 -1.16 -9.01 15.79
CA LYS A 115 -0.24 -8.80 14.67
C LYS A 115 1.25 -8.99 15.03
N GLY A 116 1.63 -8.82 16.30
CA GLY A 116 3.02 -9.02 16.73
C GLY A 116 3.37 -10.49 16.99
N GLY A 117 2.36 -11.33 17.22
CA GLY A 117 2.52 -12.79 17.34
C GLY A 117 2.24 -13.55 16.05
N ALA A 118 1.61 -12.89 15.07
CA ALA A 118 1.34 -13.39 13.72
C ALA A 118 2.56 -13.22 12.80
#